data_AF-A0A3B9QYK3-F1
#
_entry.id   AF-A0A3B9QYK3-F1
#
_cell.length_a   1.000
_cell.length_b   1.000
_cell.length_c   1.000
_cell.angle_alpha   90.00
_cell.angle_beta   90.00
_cell.angle_gamma   90.00
#
_symmetry.space_group_name_H-M   'P 1'
#
loop_
_entity.id
_entity.type
_entity.pdbx_description
1 polymer ?
#
loop_
_entity_poly.entity_id
_entity_poly.type
_entity_poly.pdbx_seq_one_letter_code
_entity_poly.pdbx_strand_id
1 'polypeptide(L)'
;DDSAWASLLPRLPDGVWSYKGGQTRSETVLRGLSELIRQGREADWVLVHDSVRPCVRVQDINQLIDETGFRSPGGLLATPVSDTLKTVLPNREITQTVSRESLWRAQTPQIFPVDLLHEGLSKAFAENLHCTDDAQALEYLGLSPRVVLGSSYNLKITRDSDLSLAEAILDLQEQLPCSE
;
A
#
# COMPACT_ATOMS: atom_id res chain seq x y z
N ASP A 1 -16.52 -5.45 -15.18
CA ASP A 1 -17.09 -4.09 -15.21
C ASP A 1 -16.07 -3.05 -15.67
N ASP A 2 -14.77 -3.29 -15.50
CA ASP A 2 -13.74 -2.49 -16.15
C ASP A 2 -13.63 -2.85 -17.64
N SER A 3 -14.10 -1.95 -18.52
CA SER A 3 -14.02 -2.10 -19.98
C SER A 3 -12.63 -1.77 -20.53
N ALA A 4 -11.77 -1.09 -19.76
CA ALA A 4 -10.40 -0.78 -20.14
C ALA A 4 -9.47 -1.98 -19.91
N TRP A 5 -9.75 -2.85 -18.93
CA TRP A 5 -8.90 -4.01 -18.67
C TRP A 5 -8.65 -4.88 -19.91
N ALA A 6 -9.70 -5.17 -20.68
CA ALA A 6 -9.59 -5.98 -21.89
C ALA A 6 -8.67 -5.37 -22.97
N SER A 7 -8.60 -4.03 -23.04
CA SER A 7 -7.71 -3.34 -23.99
C SER A 7 -6.27 -3.23 -23.49
N LEU A 8 -6.04 -3.39 -22.18
CA LEU A 8 -4.71 -3.40 -21.57
C LEU A 8 -4.04 -4.77 -21.67
N LEU A 9 -4.80 -5.87 -21.66
CA LEU A 9 -4.27 -7.25 -21.71
C LEU A 9 -3.14 -7.47 -22.74
N PRO A 10 -3.23 -6.99 -24.01
CA PRO A 10 -2.17 -7.21 -24.99
C PRO A 10 -0.86 -6.47 -24.71
N ARG A 11 -0.87 -5.50 -23.78
CA ARG A 11 0.27 -4.66 -23.42
C ARG A 11 0.91 -5.05 -22.09
N LEU A 12 0.27 -5.95 -21.33
CA LEU A 12 0.74 -6.36 -20.01
C LEU A 12 1.79 -7.47 -20.15
N PRO A 13 2.79 -7.52 -19.25
CA PRO A 13 3.74 -8.63 -19.18
C PRO A 13 3.05 -9.98 -18.96
N ASP A 14 3.75 -11.05 -19.36
CA ASP A 14 3.36 -12.41 -18.98
C ASP A 14 3.28 -12.54 -17.45
N GLY A 15 2.26 -13.26 -16.97
CA GLY A 15 2.03 -13.45 -15.53
C GLY A 15 1.14 -12.38 -14.87
N VAL A 16 0.66 -11.38 -15.62
CA VAL A 16 -0.40 -10.48 -15.14
C VAL A 16 -1.76 -11.14 -15.36
N TRP A 17 -2.57 -11.22 -14.30
CA TRP A 17 -3.93 -11.75 -14.34
C TRP A 17 -4.84 -10.91 -13.44
N SER A 18 -6.14 -11.10 -13.59
CA SER A 18 -7.17 -10.37 -12.84
C SER A 18 -8.12 -11.31 -12.13
N TYR A 19 -8.68 -10.84 -11.03
CA TYR A 19 -9.77 -11.48 -10.32
C TYR A 19 -10.83 -10.44 -9.95
N LYS A 20 -12.01 -10.89 -9.54
CA LYS A 20 -13.09 -9.99 -9.12
C LYS A 20 -12.84 -9.49 -7.68
N GLY A 21 -12.64 -8.18 -7.55
CA GLY A 21 -12.52 -7.50 -6.26
C GLY A 21 -13.78 -7.59 -5.37
N GLY A 22 -13.62 -7.16 -4.12
CA GLY A 22 -14.68 -7.09 -3.12
C GLY A 22 -15.33 -5.71 -3.02
N GLN A 23 -16.22 -5.53 -2.04
CA GLN A 23 -16.89 -4.25 -1.79
C GLN A 23 -15.96 -3.19 -1.20
N THR A 24 -14.90 -3.63 -0.50
CA THR A 24 -13.90 -2.75 0.11
C THR A 24 -12.51 -3.07 -0.43
N ARG A 25 -11.54 -2.16 -0.16
CA ARG A 25 -10.12 -2.40 -0.46
C ARG A 25 -9.64 -3.70 0.20
N SER A 26 -9.88 -3.84 1.49
CA SER A 26 -9.44 -5.00 2.29
C SER A 26 -10.07 -6.31 1.80
N GLU A 27 -11.35 -6.28 1.42
CA GLU A 27 -12.03 -7.45 0.85
C GLU A 27 -11.49 -7.82 -0.54
N THR A 28 -11.05 -6.82 -1.33
CA THR A 28 -10.34 -7.04 -2.60
C THR A 28 -8.97 -7.69 -2.38
N VAL A 29 -8.20 -7.22 -1.42
CA VAL A 29 -6.90 -7.82 -1.07
C VAL A 29 -7.09 -9.26 -0.58
N LEU A 30 -8.03 -9.48 0.35
CA LEU A 30 -8.33 -10.81 0.90
C LEU A 30 -8.70 -11.85 -0.19
N ARG A 31 -9.49 -11.45 -1.19
CA ARG A 31 -9.81 -12.32 -2.33
C ARG A 31 -8.58 -12.64 -3.19
N GLY A 32 -7.70 -11.68 -3.41
CA GLY A 32 -6.43 -11.90 -4.12
C GLY A 32 -5.53 -12.88 -3.39
N LEU A 33 -5.40 -12.74 -2.07
CA LEU A 33 -4.64 -13.68 -1.22
C LEU A 33 -5.24 -15.08 -1.25
N SER A 34 -6.57 -15.18 -1.18
CA SER A 34 -7.26 -16.48 -1.28
C SER A 34 -7.00 -17.18 -2.62
N GLU A 35 -6.87 -16.42 -3.70
CA GLU A 35 -6.51 -16.95 -5.02
C GLU A 35 -5.04 -17.40 -5.07
N LEU A 36 -4.11 -16.67 -4.45
CA LEU A 36 -2.71 -17.12 -4.30
C LEU A 36 -2.62 -18.43 -3.50
N ILE A 37 -3.35 -18.53 -2.39
CA ILE A 37 -3.43 -19.75 -1.58
C ILE A 37 -3.99 -20.92 -2.40
N ARG A 38 -5.05 -20.70 -3.18
CA ARG A 38 -5.63 -21.73 -4.08
C ARG A 38 -4.62 -22.23 -5.11
N GLN A 39 -3.65 -21.41 -5.48
CA GLN A 39 -2.55 -21.76 -6.39
C GLN A 39 -1.35 -22.41 -5.66
N GLY A 40 -1.46 -22.67 -4.34
CA GLY A 40 -0.39 -23.26 -3.54
C GLY A 40 0.71 -22.28 -3.13
N ARG A 41 0.44 -20.97 -3.15
CA ARG A 41 1.40 -19.90 -2.85
C ARG A 41 1.24 -19.32 -1.45
N GLU A 42 0.76 -20.12 -0.50
CA GLU A 42 0.50 -19.68 0.88
C GLU A 42 1.78 -19.32 1.65
N ALA A 43 2.90 -19.98 1.35
CA ALA A 43 4.20 -19.73 1.97
C ALA A 43 4.99 -18.60 1.29
N ASP A 44 4.44 -17.98 0.24
CA ASP A 44 5.10 -16.89 -0.47
C ASP A 44 4.94 -15.56 0.27
N TRP A 45 5.68 -14.56 -0.21
CA TRP A 45 5.52 -13.16 0.16
C TRP A 45 4.74 -12.41 -0.91
N VAL A 46 3.96 -11.41 -0.48
CA VAL A 46 3.16 -10.57 -1.35
C VAL A 46 3.49 -9.10 -1.12
N LEU A 47 3.63 -8.35 -2.21
CA LEU A 47 3.66 -6.90 -2.23
C LEU A 47 2.27 -6.38 -2.65
N VAL A 48 1.57 -5.72 -1.74
CA VAL A 48 0.29 -5.07 -2.03
C VAL A 48 0.54 -3.60 -2.33
N HIS A 49 0.16 -3.17 -3.53
CA HIS A 49 0.34 -1.79 -4.00
C HIS A 49 -0.98 -1.16 -4.42
N ASP A 50 -1.15 0.13 -4.13
CA ASP A 50 -2.33 0.87 -4.55
C ASP A 50 -2.12 1.32 -6.00
N SER A 51 -3.03 0.97 -6.92
CA SER A 51 -2.94 1.36 -8.33
C SER A 51 -2.96 2.89 -8.54
N VAL A 52 -3.51 3.63 -7.59
CA VAL A 52 -3.53 5.11 -7.58
C VAL A 52 -2.22 5.75 -7.10
N ARG A 53 -1.14 4.95 -6.95
CA ARG A 53 0.22 5.42 -6.64
C ARG A 53 1.19 5.09 -7.78
N PRO A 54 1.10 5.78 -8.92
CA PRO A 54 1.94 5.45 -10.08
C PRO A 54 3.41 5.84 -9.89
N CYS A 55 3.72 6.72 -8.93
CA CYS A 55 5.04 7.35 -8.79
C CYS A 55 5.99 6.62 -7.82
N VAL A 56 5.70 5.36 -7.49
CA VAL A 56 6.61 4.53 -6.67
C VAL A 56 7.91 4.28 -7.44
N ARG A 57 9.06 4.46 -6.79
CA ARG A 57 10.37 4.24 -7.40
C ARG A 57 10.82 2.80 -7.19
N VAL A 58 11.54 2.24 -8.17
CA VAL A 58 12.13 0.90 -8.06
C VAL A 58 13.07 0.80 -6.86
N GLN A 59 13.84 1.84 -6.57
CA GLN A 59 14.75 1.88 -5.42
C GLN A 59 14.00 1.77 -4.09
N ASP A 60 12.82 2.40 -3.96
CA ASP A 60 12.02 2.33 -2.74
C ASP A 60 11.45 0.91 -2.54
N ILE A 61 11.09 0.22 -3.63
CA ILE A 61 10.62 -1.18 -3.59
C ILE A 61 11.76 -2.11 -3.15
N ASN A 62 12.93 -1.97 -3.75
CA ASN A 62 14.11 -2.76 -3.39
C ASN A 62 14.50 -2.52 -1.93
N GLN A 63 14.51 -1.27 -1.48
CA GLN A 63 14.79 -0.93 -0.08
C GLN A 63 13.77 -1.57 0.87
N LEU A 64 12.47 -1.57 0.52
CA LEU A 64 11.45 -2.24 1.32
C LEU A 64 11.73 -3.75 1.44
N ILE A 65 12.09 -4.40 0.34
CA ILE A 65 12.43 -5.83 0.33
C ILE A 65 13.69 -6.10 1.18
N ASP A 66 14.73 -5.32 0.98
CA ASP A 66 16.03 -5.50 1.67
C ASP A 66 15.92 -5.26 3.17
N GLU A 67 15.23 -4.19 3.59
CA GLU A 67 15.08 -3.84 5.01
C GLU A 67 14.15 -4.76 5.78
N THR A 68 13.12 -5.30 5.12
CA THR A 68 12.28 -6.35 5.72
C THR A 68 12.98 -7.70 5.69
N GLY A 69 13.82 -7.94 4.67
CA GLY A 69 14.64 -9.14 4.53
C GLY A 69 13.84 -10.44 4.56
N PHE A 70 12.57 -10.39 4.11
CA PHE A 70 11.61 -11.49 4.21
C PHE A 70 11.48 -12.05 5.65
N ARG A 71 11.51 -11.17 6.66
CA ARG A 71 11.29 -11.53 8.07
C ARG A 71 9.90 -11.13 8.52
N SER A 72 9.18 -12.08 9.13
CA SER A 72 7.88 -11.83 9.74
C SER A 72 7.98 -10.72 10.83
N PRO A 73 7.00 -9.81 10.93
CA PRO A 73 5.72 -9.82 10.20
C PRO A 73 5.78 -9.19 8.81
N GLY A 74 6.89 -8.59 8.39
CA GLY A 74 7.02 -7.81 7.15
C GLY A 74 7.02 -6.31 7.40
N GLY A 75 6.60 -5.50 6.43
CA GLY A 75 6.64 -4.04 6.57
C GLY A 75 5.99 -3.24 5.44
N LEU A 76 6.09 -1.93 5.53
CA LEU A 76 5.53 -0.99 4.56
C LEU A 76 6.43 0.22 4.33
N LEU A 77 6.28 0.85 3.16
CA LEU A 77 6.79 2.21 2.96
C LEU A 77 5.97 3.21 3.79
N ALA A 78 6.65 4.18 4.39
CA ALA A 78 6.01 5.34 4.99
C ALA A 78 6.93 6.57 4.97
N THR A 79 6.35 7.75 5.16
CA THR A 79 7.10 9.01 5.30
C THR A 79 6.76 9.70 6.62
N PRO A 80 7.71 10.39 7.29
CA PRO A 80 7.40 11.14 8.49
C PRO A 80 6.42 12.27 8.17
N VAL A 81 5.51 12.57 9.10
CA VAL A 81 4.59 13.70 8.94
C VAL A 81 5.36 15.03 9.01
N SER A 82 5.32 15.80 7.92
CA SER A 82 6.05 17.06 7.78
C SER A 82 5.26 18.30 8.19
N ASP A 83 3.93 18.22 8.26
CA ASP A 83 3.05 19.35 8.54
C ASP A 83 2.58 19.34 10.00
N THR A 84 2.09 20.47 10.49
CA THR A 84 1.46 20.52 11.82
C THR A 84 0.09 19.85 11.76
N LEU A 85 -0.16 18.87 12.63
CA LEU A 85 -1.45 18.21 12.71
C LEU A 85 -2.36 18.86 13.75
N LYS A 86 -3.65 18.97 13.40
CA LYS A 86 -4.70 19.48 14.28
C LYS A 86 -5.82 18.46 14.39
N THR A 87 -6.36 18.25 15.59
CA THR A 87 -7.69 17.64 15.73
C THR A 87 -8.74 18.73 15.55
N VAL A 88 -9.77 18.45 14.76
CA VAL A 88 -10.78 19.42 14.35
C VAL A 88 -12.16 18.82 14.52
N LEU A 89 -13.10 19.57 15.11
CA LEU A 89 -14.51 19.18 15.24
C LEU A 89 -15.26 19.27 13.90
N PRO A 90 -16.44 18.64 13.76
CA PRO A 90 -17.25 18.75 12.54
C PRO A 90 -17.60 20.21 12.14
N ASN A 91 -17.67 21.13 13.10
CA ASN A 91 -17.88 22.57 12.87
C ASN A 91 -16.60 23.34 12.46
N ARG A 92 -15.49 22.64 12.19
CA ARG A 92 -14.18 23.17 11.79
C ARG A 92 -13.41 23.93 12.88
N GLU A 93 -13.80 23.80 14.15
CA GLU A 93 -13.03 24.35 15.27
C GLU A 93 -11.88 23.43 15.66
N ILE A 94 -10.70 24.02 15.88
CA ILE A 94 -9.50 23.29 16.32
C ILE A 94 -9.65 22.95 17.81
N THR A 95 -9.45 21.69 18.17
CA THR A 95 -9.45 21.26 19.59
C THR A 95 -8.05 21.17 20.16
N GLN A 96 -7.09 20.67 19.39
CA GLN A 96 -5.71 20.50 19.83
C GLN A 96 -4.72 20.41 18.67
N THR A 97 -3.45 20.67 18.99
CA THR A 97 -2.31 20.35 18.13
C THR A 97 -1.78 18.97 18.50
N VAL A 98 -1.59 18.09 17.51
CA VAL A 98 -1.05 16.75 17.72
C VAL A 98 0.46 16.77 17.45
N SER A 99 1.26 16.23 18.37
CA SER A 99 2.71 16.07 18.13
C SER A 99 2.94 15.10 16.98
N ARG A 100 3.84 15.46 16.06
CA ARG A 100 4.15 14.68 14.85
C ARG A 100 5.43 13.86 14.95
N GLU A 101 6.18 13.95 16.07
CA GLU A 101 7.53 13.39 16.21
C GLU A 101 7.60 11.88 15.90
N SER A 102 6.53 11.13 16.24
CA SER A 102 6.43 9.69 15.98
C SER A 102 5.34 9.34 14.98
N LEU A 103 4.82 10.31 14.21
CA LEU A 103 3.74 10.08 13.26
C LEU A 103 4.27 9.95 11.84
N TRP A 104 3.85 8.88 11.19
CA TRP A 104 4.24 8.53 9.83
C TRP A 104 3.00 8.36 8.97
N ARG A 105 3.12 8.75 7.70
CA ARG A 105 2.12 8.55 6.66
C ARG A 105 2.40 7.23 5.98
N ALA A 106 1.57 6.23 6.27
CA ALA A 106 1.61 4.95 5.58
C ALA A 106 1.46 5.13 4.06
N GLN A 107 2.28 4.41 3.32
CA GLN A 107 2.25 4.31 1.86
C GLN A 107 2.14 2.84 1.46
N THR A 108 2.05 2.61 0.16
CA THR A 108 2.23 1.28 -0.44
C THR A 108 3.37 1.37 -1.45
N PRO A 109 4.13 0.28 -1.71
CA PRO A 109 3.81 -1.10 -1.37
C PRO A 109 3.93 -1.46 0.12
N GLN A 110 3.19 -2.49 0.52
CA GLN A 110 3.35 -3.18 1.80
C GLN A 110 3.70 -4.64 1.51
N ILE A 111 4.68 -5.20 2.21
CA ILE A 111 5.22 -6.55 1.98
C ILE A 111 4.99 -7.43 3.20
N PHE A 112 4.27 -8.54 3.01
CA PHE A 112 3.88 -9.45 4.07
C PHE A 112 3.89 -10.91 3.60
N PRO A 113 4.02 -11.91 4.50
CA PRO A 113 3.71 -13.31 4.16
C PRO A 113 2.24 -13.46 3.75
N VAL A 114 1.98 -14.27 2.72
CA VAL A 114 0.63 -14.45 2.16
C VAL A 114 -0.32 -15.03 3.22
N ASP A 115 0.09 -16.10 3.88
CA ASP A 115 -0.67 -16.76 4.95
C ASP A 115 -0.99 -15.79 6.10
N LEU A 116 0.00 -15.03 6.56
CA LEU A 116 -0.13 -14.11 7.68
C LEU A 116 -1.06 -12.94 7.37
N LEU A 117 -0.94 -12.34 6.19
CA LEU A 117 -1.82 -11.25 5.78
C LEU A 117 -3.25 -11.77 5.54
N HIS A 118 -3.39 -12.99 5.00
CA HIS A 118 -4.69 -13.62 4.83
C HIS A 118 -5.37 -13.87 6.18
N GLU A 119 -4.63 -14.37 7.19
CA GLU A 119 -5.12 -14.55 8.54
C GLU A 119 -5.62 -13.22 9.14
N GLY A 120 -4.78 -12.18 9.08
CA GLY A 120 -5.10 -10.86 9.64
C GLY A 120 -6.35 -10.25 9.01
N LEU A 121 -6.45 -10.28 7.68
CA LEU A 121 -7.61 -9.76 6.96
C LEU A 121 -8.87 -10.62 7.18
N SER A 122 -8.72 -11.94 7.27
CA SER A 122 -9.84 -12.85 7.57
C SER A 122 -10.41 -12.60 8.97
N LYS A 123 -9.53 -12.43 9.96
CA LYS A 123 -9.94 -12.07 11.33
C LYS A 123 -10.64 -10.72 11.34
N ALA A 124 -10.05 -9.69 10.74
CA ALA A 124 -10.65 -8.37 10.67
C ALA A 124 -12.02 -8.40 10.01
N PHE A 125 -12.18 -9.17 8.93
CA PHE A 125 -13.48 -9.36 8.27
C PHE A 125 -14.49 -10.06 9.19
N ALA A 126 -14.12 -11.16 9.84
CA ALA A 126 -14.99 -11.91 10.75
C ALA A 126 -15.46 -11.08 11.96
N GLU A 127 -14.60 -10.20 12.46
CA GLU A 127 -14.86 -9.32 13.60
C GLU A 127 -15.46 -7.97 13.21
N ASN A 128 -15.76 -7.72 11.93
CA ASN A 128 -16.21 -6.43 11.39
C ASN A 128 -15.28 -5.26 11.72
N LEU A 129 -13.97 -5.51 11.81
CA LEU A 129 -12.95 -4.49 12.00
C LEU A 129 -12.62 -3.83 10.66
N HIS A 130 -12.56 -2.49 10.67
CA HIS A 130 -12.19 -1.73 9.49
C HIS A 130 -10.67 -1.60 9.38
N CYS A 131 -10.08 -2.16 8.32
CA CYS A 131 -8.67 -1.99 7.99
C CYS A 131 -8.51 -0.87 6.95
N THR A 132 -7.80 0.19 7.32
CA THR A 132 -7.48 1.32 6.42
C THR A 132 -6.34 0.97 5.45
N ASP A 133 -5.44 0.08 5.85
CA ASP A 133 -4.38 -0.53 5.04
C ASP A 133 -4.14 -1.99 5.44
N ASP A 134 -3.12 -2.64 4.86
CA ASP A 134 -2.85 -4.06 5.08
C ASP A 134 -2.08 -4.28 6.40
N ALA A 135 -1.22 -3.35 6.79
CA ALA A 135 -0.49 -3.34 8.06
C ALA A 135 -1.43 -3.36 9.27
N GLN A 136 -2.55 -2.61 9.23
CA GLN A 136 -3.54 -2.61 10.30
C GLN A 136 -4.18 -3.98 10.56
N ALA A 137 -4.28 -4.83 9.53
CA ALA A 137 -4.75 -6.20 9.71
C ALA A 137 -3.79 -7.03 10.58
N LEU A 138 -2.48 -6.79 10.45
CA LEU A 138 -1.44 -7.44 11.25
C LEU A 138 -1.37 -6.83 12.66
N GLU A 139 -1.65 -5.54 12.81
CA GLU A 139 -1.80 -4.90 14.13
C GLU A 139 -2.92 -5.56 14.95
N TYR A 140 -4.04 -5.95 14.32
CA TYR A 140 -5.11 -6.71 14.98
C TYR A 140 -4.74 -8.14 15.38
N LEU A 141 -3.64 -8.67 14.83
CA LEU A 141 -3.01 -9.91 15.31
C LEU A 141 -2.02 -9.66 16.46
N GLY A 142 -1.84 -8.41 16.89
CA GLY A 142 -0.85 -8.04 17.91
C GLY A 142 0.58 -7.97 17.37
N LEU A 143 0.75 -7.91 16.04
CA LEU A 143 2.05 -7.83 15.38
C LEU A 143 2.43 -6.38 15.11
N SER A 144 3.71 -6.15 14.85
CA SER A 144 4.26 -4.82 14.59
C SER A 144 5.04 -4.81 13.27
N PRO A 145 4.36 -4.51 12.14
CA PRO A 145 5.01 -4.29 10.86
C PRO A 145 6.15 -3.26 10.93
N ARG A 146 7.23 -3.51 10.20
CA ARG A 146 8.35 -2.57 10.09
C ARG A 146 7.98 -1.41 9.17
N VAL A 147 8.32 -0.19 9.59
CA VAL A 147 8.31 0.98 8.71
C VAL A 147 9.65 1.10 8.00
N VAL A 148 9.60 1.25 6.67
CA VAL A 148 10.75 1.59 5.82
C VAL A 148 10.51 2.98 5.22
N LEU A 149 11.55 3.80 5.19
CA LEU A 149 11.43 5.17 4.68
C LEU A 149 11.13 5.14 3.17
N GLY A 150 9.96 5.65 2.79
CA GLY A 150 9.57 5.84 1.40
C GLY A 150 9.85 7.25 0.89
N SER A 151 9.68 7.44 -0.42
CA SER A 151 9.74 8.76 -1.04
C SER A 151 8.47 9.56 -0.80
N SER A 152 8.61 10.88 -0.56
CA SER A 152 7.49 11.81 -0.60
C SER A 152 6.88 11.95 -2.01
N TYR A 153 7.60 11.53 -3.05
CA TYR A 153 7.10 11.48 -4.43
C TYR A 153 6.19 10.28 -4.71
N ASN A 154 6.08 9.31 -3.78
CA ASN A 154 5.12 8.21 -3.89
C ASN A 154 3.69 8.70 -3.58
N LEU A 155 3.21 9.58 -4.46
CA LEU A 155 1.97 10.30 -4.37
C LEU A 155 0.78 9.34 -4.54
N LYS A 156 -0.22 9.48 -3.68
CA LYS A 156 -1.54 8.88 -3.89
C LYS A 156 -2.41 9.88 -4.64
N ILE A 157 -2.84 9.52 -5.84
CA ILE A 157 -3.81 10.31 -6.59
C ILE A 157 -5.17 10.16 -5.90
N THR A 158 -5.66 11.29 -5.37
CA THR A 158 -6.95 11.38 -4.67
C THR A 158 -7.86 12.46 -5.24
N ARG A 159 -7.29 13.39 -6.00
CA ARG A 159 -7.95 14.54 -6.63
C ARG A 159 -7.44 14.72 -8.04
N ASP A 160 -8.21 15.38 -8.88
CA ASP A 160 -7.82 15.68 -10.27
C ASP A 160 -6.53 16.50 -10.34
N SER A 161 -6.31 17.41 -9.39
CA SER A 161 -5.07 18.20 -9.29
C SER A 161 -3.82 17.35 -9.05
N ASP A 162 -3.97 16.15 -8.49
CA ASP A 162 -2.85 15.25 -8.21
C ASP A 162 -2.30 14.65 -9.52
N LEU A 163 -3.08 14.63 -10.60
CA LEU A 163 -2.66 14.07 -11.90
C LEU A 163 -1.50 14.86 -12.51
N SER A 164 -1.60 16.19 -12.57
CA SER A 164 -0.53 17.04 -13.10
C SER A 164 0.75 16.95 -12.24
N LEU A 165 0.60 16.74 -10.94
CA LEU A 165 1.75 16.50 -10.05
C LEU A 165 2.37 15.13 -10.31
N ALA A 166 1.55 14.08 -10.48
CA ALA A 166 2.04 12.75 -10.80
C ALA A 166 2.80 12.72 -12.14
N GLU A 167 2.27 13.40 -13.17
CA GLU A 167 2.94 13.56 -14.47
C GLU A 167 4.33 14.20 -14.31
N ALA A 168 4.40 15.35 -13.65
CA ALA A 168 5.67 16.04 -13.41
C ALA A 168 6.68 15.19 -12.60
N ILE A 169 6.19 14.40 -11.64
CA ILE A 169 7.02 13.48 -10.87
C ILE A 169 7.57 12.36 -11.76
N LEU A 170 6.73 11.77 -12.61
CA LEU A 170 7.14 10.69 -13.51
C LEU A 170 8.17 11.18 -14.55
N ASP A 171 7.93 12.34 -15.15
CA ASP A 171 8.89 12.98 -16.08
C ASP A 171 10.25 13.21 -15.41
N LEU A 172 10.25 13.68 -14.16
CA LEU A 172 11.48 13.86 -13.38
C LEU A 172 12.19 12.52 -13.13
N GLN A 173 11.45 11.45 -12.83
CA GLN A 173 12.02 10.13 -12.60
C GLN A 173 12.64 9.53 -13.87
N GLU A 174 12.04 9.75 -15.05
CA GLU A 174 12.61 9.30 -16.33
C GLU A 174 13.90 10.04 -16.69
N GLN A 175 14.03 11.30 -16.30
CA GLN A 175 15.22 12.12 -16.56
C GLN A 175 16.38 11.83 -15.61
N LEU A 176 16.10 11.26 -14.44
CA LEU A 176 17.13 10.85 -13.49
C LEU A 176 17.71 9.51 -13.97
N PRO A 177 19.03 9.43 -14.28
CA PRO A 177 19.64 8.17 -14.65
C PRO A 177 19.43 7.17 -13.53
N CYS A 178 19.05 5.93 -13.90
CA CYS A 178 19.01 4.80 -12.97
C CYS A 178 20.39 4.73 -12.31
N SER A 179 20.48 5.13 -11.03
CA SER A 179 21.71 5.03 -10.28
C SER A 179 21.98 3.54 -10.09
N GLU A 180 23.11 3.06 -10.61
CA GLU A 180 23.61 1.69 -10.42
C GLU A 180 23.74 1.32 -8.93
#